data_AF-A0A402CSY0-F1
#
_entry.id   AF-A0A402CSY0-F1
#
_cell.length_a   1.000
_cell.length_b   1.000
_cell.length_c   1.000
_cell.angle_alpha   90.00
_cell.angle_beta   90.00
_cell.angle_gamma   90.00
#
_symmetry.space_group_name_H-M   'P 1'
#
loop_
_entity.id
_entity.type
_entity.pdbx_description
1 polymer ?
#
loop_
_entity_poly.entity_id
_entity_poly.type
_entity_poly.pdbx_seq_one_letter_code
_entity_poly.pdbx_strand_id
1 'polypeptide(L)'
;MKAVLGFVGLLVLLGVVYALAFLQIIPVQKMAEKSPSLMNIMKPLHLAKPKPKLMAKAAAPVDPAKQALDDQRAKLDADQAQLEKDKQAFEAAKAAPAAADASAGGAPAAPPVDPKQKRLDIYATMSPDDIANIFAKQPDKVVLSDLMALDEKKAGQILAALPADRAAKITQLMNALPSGASPTTASNGAPPHPKAFL
;
A
#
# COMPACT_ATOMS: atom_id res chain seq x y z
N MET A 1 -15.64 -7.91 17.95
CA MET A 1 -14.52 -7.79 16.98
C MET A 1 -13.53 -8.96 17.00
N LYS A 2 -13.22 -9.57 18.15
CA LYS A 2 -12.31 -10.74 18.25
C LYS A 2 -12.75 -11.96 17.41
N ALA A 3 -14.06 -12.22 17.32
CA ALA A 3 -14.61 -13.33 16.51
C ALA A 3 -14.46 -13.12 14.99
N VAL A 4 -14.56 -11.87 14.52
CA VAL A 4 -14.41 -11.52 13.08
C VAL A 4 -12.95 -11.65 12.65
N LEU A 5 -12.02 -11.23 13.52
CA LEU A 5 -10.59 -11.36 13.25
C LEU A 5 -10.13 -12.84 13.25
N GLY A 6 -10.71 -13.67 14.13
CA GLY A 6 -10.49 -15.12 14.11
C GLY A 6 -11.06 -15.79 12.86
N PHE A 7 -12.23 -15.36 12.40
CA PHE A 7 -12.88 -15.91 11.20
C PHE A 7 -12.13 -15.54 9.90
N VAL A 8 -11.63 -14.31 9.80
CA VAL A 8 -10.79 -13.87 8.67
C VAL A 8 -9.45 -14.61 8.69
N GLY A 9 -8.83 -14.80 9.85
CA GLY A 9 -7.63 -15.62 9.99
C GLY A 9 -7.85 -17.06 9.52
N LEU A 10 -8.97 -17.67 9.91
CA LEU A 10 -9.36 -19.02 9.48
C LEU A 10 -9.54 -19.12 7.96
N LEU A 11 -10.23 -18.13 7.35
CA LEU A 11 -10.47 -18.08 5.90
C LEU A 11 -9.19 -17.92 5.09
N VAL A 12 -8.26 -17.10 5.56
CA VAL A 12 -6.94 -16.93 4.93
C VAL A 12 -6.16 -18.23 5.01
N LEU A 13 -6.17 -18.91 6.17
CA LEU A 13 -5.49 -20.19 6.34
C LEU A 13 -6.09 -21.27 5.45
N LEU A 14 -7.42 -21.32 5.33
CA LEU A 14 -8.13 -22.25 4.44
C LEU A 14 -7.82 -21.94 2.96
N GLY A 15 -7.75 -20.67 2.59
CA GLY A 15 -7.41 -20.21 1.24
C GLY A 15 -5.97 -20.53 0.85
N VAL A 16 -5.01 -20.41 1.79
CA VAL A 16 -3.62 -20.80 1.56
C VAL A 16 -3.49 -22.31 1.37
N VAL A 17 -4.18 -23.11 2.19
CA VAL A 17 -4.22 -24.58 2.02
C VAL A 17 -4.86 -24.97 0.69
N TYR A 18 -5.92 -24.28 0.27
CA TYR A 18 -6.57 -24.51 -1.03
C TYR A 18 -5.67 -24.13 -2.21
N ALA A 19 -4.96 -23.01 -2.13
CA ALA A 19 -3.99 -22.60 -3.15
C ALA A 19 -2.82 -23.59 -3.26
N LEU A 20 -2.31 -24.10 -2.13
CA LEU A 20 -1.27 -25.13 -2.09
C LEU A 20 -1.74 -26.48 -2.67
N ALA A 21 -3.01 -26.84 -2.47
CA ALA A 21 -3.62 -28.02 -3.07
C ALA A 21 -3.83 -27.86 -4.60
N PHE A 22 -4.24 -26.66 -5.04
CA PHE A 22 -4.48 -26.34 -6.46
C PHE A 22 -3.19 -26.28 -7.28
N LEU A 23 -2.08 -25.86 -6.66
CA LEU A 23 -0.75 -25.79 -7.31
C LEU A 23 -0.03 -27.15 -7.41
N GLN A 24 -0.63 -28.26 -6.98
CA GLN A 24 -0.04 -29.61 -6.96
C GLN A 24 1.35 -29.73 -6.29
N ILE A 25 1.76 -28.76 -5.46
CA ILE A 25 3.05 -28.79 -4.75
C ILE A 25 3.02 -29.83 -3.61
N ILE A 26 1.84 -30.13 -3.07
CA ILE A 26 1.63 -31.27 -2.19
C ILE A 26 1.15 -32.44 -3.04
N PRO A 27 1.90 -33.55 -3.12
CA PRO A 27 1.41 -34.78 -3.74
C PRO A 27 0.32 -35.35 -2.83
N VAL A 28 -0.92 -34.90 -2.99
CA VAL A 28 -2.10 -35.56 -2.40
C VAL A 28 -2.19 -37.02 -2.83
N GLN A 29 -1.54 -37.39 -3.94
CA GLN A 29 -1.32 -38.77 -4.34
C GLN A 29 -0.46 -39.56 -3.33
N LYS A 30 0.55 -38.93 -2.71
CA LYS A 30 1.34 -39.53 -1.63
C LYS A 30 0.69 -39.44 -0.25
N MET A 31 -0.37 -38.66 -0.09
CA MET A 31 -1.20 -38.66 1.13
C MET A 31 -2.39 -39.63 1.04
N ALA A 32 -2.94 -39.84 -0.15
CA ALA A 32 -3.97 -40.87 -0.41
C ALA A 32 -3.41 -42.29 -0.27
N GLU A 33 -2.11 -42.49 -0.50
CA GLU A 33 -1.40 -43.73 -0.16
C GLU A 33 -1.11 -43.86 1.35
N LYS A 34 -1.03 -42.75 2.09
CA LYS A 34 -0.74 -42.72 3.53
C LYS A 34 -1.98 -42.75 4.43
N SER A 35 -3.19 -42.51 3.91
CA SER A 35 -4.43 -42.63 4.69
C SER A 35 -5.53 -43.38 3.90
N PRO A 36 -5.81 -44.65 4.26
CA PRO A 36 -6.90 -45.44 3.68
C PRO A 36 -8.29 -44.83 3.92
N SER A 37 -8.40 -43.93 4.90
CA SER A 37 -9.63 -43.26 5.30
C SER A 37 -10.12 -42.24 4.27
N LEU A 38 -9.20 -41.59 3.53
CA LEU A 38 -9.54 -40.62 2.48
C LEU A 38 -10.16 -41.29 1.24
N MET A 39 -9.78 -42.54 0.95
CA MET A 39 -10.34 -43.32 -0.15
C MET A 39 -11.81 -43.70 0.07
N ASN A 40 -12.27 -43.86 1.31
CA ASN A 40 -13.67 -44.18 1.59
C ASN A 40 -14.60 -42.95 1.52
N ILE A 41 -14.04 -41.74 1.52
CA ILE A 41 -14.80 -40.48 1.38
C ILE A 41 -14.85 -40.03 -0.09
N MET A 42 -13.92 -40.48 -0.94
CA MET A 42 -13.89 -40.16 -2.37
C MET A 42 -14.75 -41.10 -3.25
N LYS A 43 -15.16 -42.26 -2.76
CA LYS A 43 -16.05 -43.21 -3.46
C LYS A 43 -17.43 -42.65 -3.84
N PRO A 44 -18.14 -41.85 -3.01
CA PRO A 44 -19.45 -41.32 -3.39
C PRO A 44 -19.39 -40.16 -4.41
N LEU A 45 -18.22 -39.60 -4.72
CA LEU A 45 -18.08 -38.40 -5.55
C LEU A 45 -17.74 -38.65 -7.03
N HIS A 46 -17.66 -39.91 -7.50
CA HIS A 46 -17.54 -40.23 -8.94
C HIS A 46 -16.39 -39.51 -9.72
N LEU A 47 -15.26 -39.19 -9.06
CA LEU A 47 -14.08 -38.60 -9.74
C LEU A 47 -13.16 -39.61 -10.44
N ALA A 48 -13.47 -40.91 -10.40
CA ALA A 48 -12.65 -41.95 -11.02
C ALA A 48 -13.00 -42.14 -12.52
N LYS A 49 -12.52 -41.25 -13.38
CA LYS A 49 -12.40 -41.55 -14.82
C LYS A 49 -11.06 -42.26 -15.09
N PRO A 50 -11.06 -43.43 -15.77
CA PRO A 50 -9.83 -44.19 -16.01
C PRO A 50 -9.03 -43.65 -17.21
N LYS A 51 -7.71 -43.55 -17.01
CA LYS A 51 -6.52 -43.65 -17.92
C LYS A 51 -6.69 -43.42 -19.44
N PRO A 52 -5.64 -42.89 -20.10
CA PRO A 52 -4.77 -43.84 -20.80
C PRO A 52 -3.27 -43.55 -20.67
N LYS A 53 -2.52 -44.65 -20.77
CA LYS A 53 -1.07 -44.79 -20.72
C LYS A 53 -0.58 -44.88 -22.16
N LEU A 54 0.21 -43.93 -22.67
CA LEU A 54 1.04 -44.18 -23.86
C LEU A 54 2.34 -43.37 -23.81
N MET A 55 3.44 -44.12 -23.90
CA MET A 55 4.78 -43.62 -24.20
C MET A 55 4.86 -43.32 -25.70
N ALA A 56 5.46 -42.21 -26.10
CA ALA A 56 6.25 -42.11 -27.33
C ALA A 56 6.98 -40.77 -27.42
N LYS A 57 8.28 -40.87 -27.69
CA LYS A 57 9.22 -39.86 -28.15
C LYS A 57 8.63 -39.04 -29.31
N ALA A 58 8.44 -37.74 -29.13
CA ALA A 58 8.30 -36.77 -30.22
C ALA A 58 9.07 -35.51 -29.81
N ALA A 59 9.78 -34.92 -30.77
CA ALA A 59 10.55 -33.69 -30.61
C ALA A 59 9.76 -32.65 -29.82
N ALA A 60 10.40 -32.04 -28.82
CA ALA A 60 9.77 -31.02 -28.00
C ALA A 60 9.27 -29.88 -28.91
N PRO A 61 7.95 -29.65 -29.02
CA PRO A 61 7.49 -28.35 -29.49
C PRO A 61 7.99 -27.35 -28.46
N VAL A 62 8.62 -26.26 -28.93
CA VAL A 62 9.00 -25.14 -28.08
C VAL A 62 7.73 -24.71 -27.37
N ASP A 63 7.67 -24.99 -26.08
CA ASP A 63 6.50 -24.76 -25.25
C ASP A 63 6.34 -23.24 -25.15
N PRO A 64 5.25 -22.64 -25.68
CA PRO A 64 5.09 -21.19 -25.69
C PRO A 64 5.10 -20.61 -24.26
N ALA A 65 4.82 -21.44 -23.24
CA ALA A 65 4.98 -21.08 -21.84
C ALA A 65 6.44 -20.91 -21.41
N LYS A 66 7.38 -21.69 -21.95
CA LYS A 66 8.81 -21.52 -21.69
C LYS A 66 9.38 -20.30 -22.41
N GLN A 67 8.96 -20.07 -23.65
CA GLN A 67 9.37 -18.89 -24.40
C GLN A 67 8.87 -17.61 -23.74
N ALA A 68 7.62 -17.59 -23.24
CA ALA A 68 7.09 -16.47 -22.47
C ALA A 68 7.83 -16.25 -21.12
N LEU A 69 8.30 -17.30 -20.47
CA LEU A 69 9.09 -17.20 -19.24
C LEU A 69 10.50 -16.67 -19.51
N ASP A 70 11.13 -17.09 -20.61
CA ASP A 70 12.44 -16.61 -21.02
C ASP A 70 12.36 -15.14 -21.48
N ASP A 71 11.30 -14.73 -22.18
CA ASP A 71 11.02 -13.34 -22.54
C ASP A 71 10.75 -12.47 -21.30
N GLN A 72 10.05 -13.00 -20.29
CA GLN A 72 9.81 -12.30 -19.02
C GLN A 72 11.10 -12.17 -18.20
N ARG A 73 11.96 -13.19 -18.18
CA ARG A 73 13.28 -13.11 -17.55
C ARG A 73 14.17 -12.08 -18.23
N ALA A 74 14.24 -12.10 -19.56
CA ALA A 74 15.02 -11.13 -20.32
C ALA A 74 14.55 -9.69 -20.07
N LYS A 75 13.23 -9.47 -19.92
CA LYS A 75 12.67 -8.16 -19.53
C LYS A 75 13.06 -7.77 -18.11
N LEU A 76 12.95 -8.68 -17.15
CA LEU A 76 13.33 -8.39 -15.75
C LEU A 76 14.83 -8.10 -15.61
N ASP A 77 15.68 -8.81 -16.33
CA ASP A 77 17.12 -8.57 -16.32
C ASP A 77 17.47 -7.21 -16.97
N ALA A 78 16.78 -6.84 -18.06
CA ALA A 78 16.93 -5.54 -18.68
C ALA A 78 16.46 -4.39 -17.77
N ASP A 79 15.32 -4.57 -17.08
CA ASP A 79 14.78 -3.60 -16.13
C ASP A 79 15.70 -3.44 -14.91
N GLN A 80 16.29 -4.54 -14.41
CA GLN A 80 17.27 -4.49 -13.32
C GLN A 80 18.53 -3.74 -13.74
N ALA A 81 19.07 -4.03 -14.92
CA ALA A 81 20.26 -3.34 -15.43
C ALA A 81 20.01 -1.83 -15.62
N GLN A 82 18.79 -1.45 -16.01
CA GLN A 82 18.42 -0.04 -16.16
C GLN A 82 18.30 0.64 -14.79
N LEU A 83 17.63 0.02 -13.82
CA LEU A 83 17.51 0.55 -12.45
C LEU A 83 18.87 0.68 -11.76
N GLU A 84 19.81 -0.21 -12.03
CA GLU A 84 21.14 -0.16 -11.45
C GLU A 84 21.98 0.97 -12.05
N LYS A 85 21.86 1.22 -13.36
CA LYS A 85 22.42 2.42 -14.01
C LYS A 85 21.82 3.71 -13.47
N ASP A 86 20.49 3.76 -13.31
CA ASP A 86 19.81 4.94 -12.78
C ASP A 86 20.19 5.20 -11.32
N LYS A 87 20.36 4.15 -10.51
CA LYS A 87 20.89 4.26 -9.15
C LYS A 87 22.32 4.80 -9.13
N GLN A 88 23.19 4.31 -10.02
CA GLN A 88 24.56 4.80 -10.12
C GLN A 88 24.61 6.26 -10.60
N ALA A 89 23.78 6.64 -11.57
CA ALA A 89 23.64 8.01 -12.03
C ALA A 89 23.10 8.93 -10.92
N PHE A 90 22.13 8.45 -10.14
CA PHE A 90 21.58 9.19 -9.01
C PHE A 90 22.57 9.36 -7.87
N GLU A 91 23.30 8.31 -7.49
CA GLU A 91 24.37 8.37 -6.50
C GLU A 91 25.53 9.27 -6.97
N ALA A 92 25.91 9.21 -8.26
CA ALA A 92 26.91 10.11 -8.83
C ALA A 92 26.43 11.58 -8.83
N ALA A 93 25.19 11.84 -9.20
CA ALA A 93 24.60 13.18 -9.15
C ALA A 93 24.42 13.70 -7.71
N LYS A 94 24.23 12.80 -6.75
CA LYS A 94 24.12 13.11 -5.31
C LYS A 94 25.48 13.27 -4.62
N ALA A 95 26.53 12.63 -5.13
CA ALA A 95 27.91 12.80 -4.67
C ALA A 95 28.61 14.01 -5.33
N ALA A 96 28.14 14.47 -6.49
CA ALA A 96 28.68 15.64 -7.19
C ALA A 96 28.50 17.03 -6.50
N PRO A 97 27.51 17.32 -5.62
CA PRO A 97 27.40 18.63 -5.01
C PRO A 97 28.44 18.87 -3.89
N ALA A 98 29.34 17.91 -3.61
CA ALA A 98 30.40 18.09 -2.61
C ALA A 98 31.77 18.48 -3.19
N ALA A 99 31.97 18.42 -4.51
CA ALA A 99 33.30 18.65 -5.12
C ALA A 99 33.43 19.94 -5.95
N ALA A 100 32.33 20.67 -6.21
CA ALA A 100 32.35 21.88 -7.03
C ALA A 100 32.20 23.20 -6.25
N ASP A 101 32.06 23.16 -4.92
CA ASP A 101 31.79 24.35 -4.08
C ASP A 101 33.04 24.90 -3.36
N ALA A 102 34.25 24.55 -3.82
CA ALA A 102 35.50 25.05 -3.25
C ALA A 102 36.17 26.16 -4.07
N SER A 103 35.59 26.61 -5.19
CA SER A 103 36.10 27.76 -5.94
C SER A 103 35.07 28.36 -6.90
N ALA A 104 34.13 29.12 -6.38
CA ALA A 104 33.58 30.29 -7.07
C ALA A 104 32.80 31.14 -6.07
N GLY A 105 33.19 32.40 -5.92
CA GLY A 105 32.55 33.32 -5.00
C GLY A 105 31.10 33.65 -5.37
N GLY A 106 30.34 34.03 -4.33
CA GLY A 106 29.37 35.12 -4.39
C GLY A 106 28.10 34.88 -5.19
N ALA A 107 27.19 34.07 -4.66
CA ALA A 107 25.74 34.33 -4.75
C ALA A 107 25.07 33.68 -3.52
N PRO A 108 24.05 34.30 -2.89
CA PRO A 108 23.29 33.61 -1.87
C PRO A 108 22.59 32.42 -2.54
N ALA A 109 23.08 31.21 -2.27
CA ALA A 109 22.40 29.98 -2.66
C ALA A 109 20.99 30.04 -2.08
N ALA A 110 19.99 30.13 -2.95
CA ALA A 110 18.60 29.99 -2.53
C ALA A 110 18.49 28.65 -1.78
N PRO A 111 17.88 28.62 -0.60
CA PRO A 111 17.78 27.39 0.17
C PRO A 111 17.14 26.30 -0.69
N PRO A 112 17.53 25.02 -0.52
CA PRO A 112 16.93 23.91 -1.27
C PRO A 112 15.43 23.94 -1.01
N VAL A 113 14.67 24.39 -2.01
CA VAL A 113 13.24 24.58 -1.85
C VAL A 113 12.61 23.20 -1.87
N ASP A 114 12.14 22.74 -0.72
CA ASP A 114 11.54 21.43 -0.56
C ASP A 114 10.43 21.21 -1.61
N PRO A 115 10.46 20.11 -2.38
CA PRO A 115 9.47 19.85 -3.43
C PRO A 115 8.05 19.70 -2.84
N LYS A 116 7.92 19.37 -1.55
CA LYS A 116 6.63 19.39 -0.84
C LYS A 116 6.14 20.83 -0.65
N GLN A 117 7.02 21.75 -0.24
CA GLN A 117 6.66 23.14 -0.01
C GLN A 117 6.18 23.81 -1.30
N LYS A 118 6.88 23.58 -2.42
CA LYS A 118 6.44 24.08 -3.73
C LYS A 118 5.02 23.63 -4.10
N ARG A 119 4.65 22.39 -3.79
CA ARG A 119 3.29 21.90 -4.05
C ARG A 119 2.26 22.58 -3.16
N LEU A 120 2.58 22.77 -1.88
CA LEU A 120 1.69 23.48 -0.95
C LEU A 120 1.48 24.93 -1.36
N ASP A 121 2.53 25.61 -1.85
CA ASP A 121 2.43 26.98 -2.37
C ASP A 121 1.52 27.04 -3.61
N ILE A 122 1.61 26.04 -4.51
CA ILE A 122 0.69 25.93 -5.66
C ILE A 122 -0.75 25.71 -5.16
N TYR A 123 -0.97 24.80 -4.20
CA TYR A 123 -2.29 24.56 -3.62
C TYR A 123 -2.84 25.78 -2.86
N ALA A 124 -1.99 26.65 -2.33
CA ALA A 124 -2.41 27.91 -1.71
C ALA A 124 -3.06 28.85 -2.73
N THR A 125 -2.62 28.83 -3.99
CA THR A 125 -3.18 29.65 -5.07
C THR A 125 -4.33 29.01 -5.84
N MET A 126 -4.50 27.69 -5.72
CA MET A 126 -5.50 26.93 -6.48
C MET A 126 -6.87 26.93 -5.81
N SER A 127 -7.95 26.71 -6.59
CA SER A 127 -9.31 26.61 -6.06
C SER A 127 -9.48 25.31 -5.24
N PRO A 128 -10.35 25.30 -4.21
CA PRO A 128 -10.60 24.10 -3.40
C PRO A 128 -11.15 22.93 -4.22
N ASP A 129 -11.97 23.21 -5.24
CA ASP A 129 -12.56 22.19 -6.12
C ASP A 129 -11.51 21.53 -7.02
N ASP A 130 -10.57 22.32 -7.55
CA ASP A 130 -9.47 21.78 -8.35
C ASP A 130 -8.55 20.90 -7.51
N ILE A 131 -8.27 21.31 -6.28
CA ILE A 131 -7.48 20.52 -5.34
C ILE A 131 -8.22 19.23 -4.98
N ALA A 132 -9.54 19.29 -4.76
CA ALA A 132 -10.35 18.10 -4.51
C ALA A 132 -10.30 17.09 -5.66
N ASN A 133 -10.34 17.58 -6.91
CA ASN A 133 -10.19 16.75 -8.11
C ASN A 133 -8.81 16.10 -8.23
N ILE A 134 -7.74 16.80 -7.84
CA ILE A 134 -6.38 16.25 -7.78
C ILE A 134 -6.31 15.20 -6.67
N PHE A 135 -6.79 15.54 -5.48
CA PHE A 135 -6.76 14.68 -4.31
C PHE A 135 -7.55 13.41 -4.57
N ALA A 136 -8.68 13.48 -5.29
CA ALA A 136 -9.49 12.33 -5.72
C ALA A 136 -8.69 11.23 -6.44
N LYS A 137 -7.56 11.57 -7.08
CA LYS A 137 -6.68 10.64 -7.81
C LYS A 137 -5.42 10.23 -7.04
N GLN A 138 -5.14 10.88 -5.91
CA GLN A 138 -3.96 10.63 -5.07
C GLN A 138 -4.24 9.57 -4.00
N PRO A 139 -3.22 8.92 -3.42
CA PRO A 139 -3.42 8.01 -2.29
C PRO A 139 -3.75 8.75 -0.99
N ASP A 140 -4.60 8.16 -0.15
CA ASP A 140 -5.12 8.77 1.09
C ASP A 140 -4.01 9.25 2.04
N LYS A 141 -2.89 8.53 2.10
CA LYS A 141 -1.74 8.89 2.96
C LYS A 141 -1.09 10.21 2.55
N VAL A 142 -0.98 10.47 1.25
CA VAL A 142 -0.38 11.71 0.71
C VAL A 142 -1.34 12.86 0.94
N VAL A 143 -2.62 12.65 0.59
CA VAL A 143 -3.70 13.62 0.80
C VAL A 143 -3.77 14.05 2.27
N LEU A 144 -3.77 13.10 3.20
CA LEU A 144 -3.75 13.36 4.63
C LEU A 144 -2.54 14.23 5.05
N SER A 145 -1.33 13.89 4.57
CA SER A 145 -0.11 14.62 4.91
C SER A 145 -0.02 16.04 4.32
N ASP A 146 -0.76 16.29 3.23
CA ASP A 146 -0.83 17.59 2.57
C ASP A 146 -1.96 18.43 3.19
N LEU A 147 -3.12 17.82 3.53
CA LEU A 147 -4.21 18.49 4.26
C LEU A 147 -3.78 18.98 5.65
N MET A 148 -2.99 18.19 6.38
CA MET A 148 -2.45 18.62 7.68
C MET A 148 -1.41 19.74 7.57
N ALA A 149 -0.82 19.94 6.39
CA ALA A 149 0.14 21.01 6.13
C ALA A 149 -0.51 22.25 5.49
N LEU A 150 -1.77 22.16 5.10
CA LEU A 150 -2.58 23.26 4.58
C LEU A 150 -3.26 24.02 5.72
N ASP A 151 -3.66 25.26 5.43
CA ASP A 151 -4.48 26.05 6.34
C ASP A 151 -5.81 25.35 6.64
N GLU A 152 -6.23 25.37 7.91
CA GLU A 152 -7.40 24.64 8.41
C GLU A 152 -8.70 25.01 7.67
N LYS A 153 -8.85 26.28 7.28
CA LYS A 153 -10.03 26.75 6.53
C LYS A 153 -10.04 26.18 5.11
N LYS A 154 -8.88 26.19 4.43
CA LYS A 154 -8.75 25.59 3.10
C LYS A 154 -8.90 24.07 3.16
N ALA A 155 -8.29 23.42 4.15
CA ALA A 155 -8.41 22.00 4.40
C ALA A 155 -9.89 21.59 4.56
N GLY A 156 -10.68 22.34 5.33
CA GLY A 156 -12.12 22.13 5.47
C GLY A 156 -12.90 22.32 4.16
N GLN A 157 -12.57 23.33 3.36
CA GLN A 157 -13.18 23.56 2.04
C GLN A 157 -12.87 22.43 1.06
N ILE A 158 -11.63 21.96 1.04
CA ILE A 158 -11.20 20.84 0.19
C ILE A 158 -11.89 19.56 0.63
N LEU A 159 -11.99 19.28 1.94
CA LEU A 159 -12.74 18.12 2.45
C LEU A 159 -14.23 18.17 2.09
N ALA A 160 -14.84 19.36 2.06
CA ALA A 160 -16.23 19.54 1.66
C ALA A 160 -16.44 19.31 0.15
N ALA A 161 -15.44 19.62 -0.68
CA ALA A 161 -15.46 19.38 -2.13
C ALA A 161 -15.05 17.95 -2.52
N LEU A 162 -14.48 17.16 -1.60
CA LEU A 162 -14.13 15.76 -1.84
C LEU A 162 -15.38 14.85 -1.92
N PRO A 163 -15.30 13.70 -2.60
CA PRO A 163 -16.33 12.67 -2.54
C PRO A 163 -16.61 12.26 -1.09
N ALA A 164 -17.89 12.21 -0.70
CA ALA A 164 -18.33 12.03 0.69
C ALA A 164 -17.71 10.79 1.38
N ASP A 165 -17.67 9.64 0.70
CA ASP A 165 -17.06 8.41 1.22
C ASP A 165 -15.59 8.60 1.58
N ARG A 166 -14.89 9.39 0.77
CA ARG A 166 -13.47 9.62 0.91
C ARG A 166 -13.17 10.67 1.96
N ALA A 167 -13.94 11.75 2.00
CA ALA A 167 -13.86 12.74 3.07
C ALA A 167 -14.07 12.07 4.44
N ALA A 168 -15.08 11.20 4.57
CA ALA A 168 -15.32 10.44 5.79
C ALA A 168 -14.12 9.56 6.18
N LYS A 169 -13.54 8.86 5.20
CA LYS A 169 -12.34 8.03 5.43
C LYS A 169 -11.13 8.85 5.86
N ILE A 170 -10.88 10.00 5.24
CA ILE A 170 -9.76 10.88 5.59
C ILE A 170 -9.97 11.46 6.99
N THR A 171 -11.18 11.91 7.34
CA THR A 171 -11.51 12.40 8.69
C THR A 171 -11.35 11.31 9.75
N GLN A 172 -11.75 10.06 9.45
CA GLN A 172 -11.51 8.92 10.35
C GLN A 172 -10.01 8.67 10.55
N LEU A 173 -9.22 8.75 9.47
CA LEU A 173 -7.78 8.63 9.57
C LEU A 173 -7.18 9.75 10.40
N MET A 174 -7.59 11.02 10.19
CA MET A 174 -7.13 12.16 11.00
C MET A 174 -7.40 11.97 12.48
N ASN A 175 -8.60 11.48 12.84
CA ASN A 175 -8.97 11.23 14.23
C ASN A 175 -8.27 9.99 14.83
N ALA A 176 -7.83 9.05 14.00
CA ALA A 176 -7.11 7.86 14.42
C ALA A 176 -5.60 8.10 14.58
N LEU A 177 -5.06 9.22 14.06
CA LEU A 177 -3.72 9.63 14.42
C LEU A 177 -3.73 10.02 15.91
N PRO A 178 -2.81 9.51 16.74
CA PRO A 178 -2.71 9.94 18.12
C PRO A 178 -2.32 11.42 18.13
N SER A 179 -3.31 12.30 18.29
CA SER A 179 -3.11 13.68 18.67
C SER A 179 -2.31 13.68 19.97
N GLY A 180 -1.04 14.10 19.90
CA GLY A 180 -0.25 14.34 21.09
C GLY A 180 -1.02 15.27 22.04
N ALA A 181 -1.25 14.78 23.26
CA ALA A 181 -1.65 15.50 24.46
C ALA A 181 -2.16 16.94 24.28
N SER A 182 -3.49 17.12 24.22
CA SER A 182 -4.09 18.33 24.76
C SER A 182 -4.13 18.17 26.29
N PRO A 183 -3.55 19.10 27.08
CA PRO A 183 -3.66 19.05 28.53
C PRO A 183 -5.14 19.17 28.91
N THR A 184 -5.53 18.32 29.84
CA THR A 184 -6.77 18.42 30.60
C THR A 184 -6.92 19.84 31.15
N THR A 185 -7.71 20.68 30.48
CA THR A 185 -8.36 21.80 31.16
C THR A 185 -9.44 21.18 32.02
N ALA A 186 -9.05 20.77 33.23
CA ALA A 186 -9.96 20.59 34.34
C ALA A 186 -10.58 21.96 34.63
N SER A 187 -11.63 22.32 33.89
CA SER A 187 -12.58 23.33 34.35
C SER A 187 -13.44 22.66 35.41
N ASN A 188 -12.87 22.58 36.61
CA ASN A 188 -13.55 22.27 37.85
C ASN A 188 -14.85 23.08 37.89
N GLY A 189 -15.98 22.39 38.02
CA GLY A 189 -17.25 23.01 38.30
C GLY A 189 -17.13 23.79 39.60
N ALA A 190 -17.17 25.12 39.50
CA ALA A 190 -17.41 25.99 40.63
C ALA A 190 -18.93 25.97 40.92
N PRO A 191 -19.39 25.43 42.07
CA PRO A 191 -20.75 25.69 42.51
C PRO A 191 -20.88 27.17 42.97
N PRO A 192 -22.06 27.79 42.79
CA PRO A 192 -22.28 29.19 43.14
C PRO A 192 -22.23 29.40 44.66
N HIS A 193 -21.39 30.34 45.11
CA HIS A 193 -21.44 30.81 46.49
C HIS A 193 -22.74 31.61 46.74
N PRO A 194 -23.54 31.28 47.78
CA PRO A 194 -24.65 32.12 48.21
C PRO A 194 -24.13 33.39 48.90
N LYS A 195 -24.78 34.51 48.58
CA LYS A 195 -24.57 35.85 49.15
C LYS A 195 -24.77 35.83 50.66
N ALA A 196 -23.77 36.28 51.42
CA ALA A 196 -23.92 36.59 52.84
C ALA A 196 -24.49 38.01 53.00
N PHE A 197 -25.50 38.10 53.86
CA PHE A 197 -26.17 39.29 54.34
C PHE A 197 -25.21 40.23 55.10
N LEU A 198 -25.43 41.54 54.94
CA LEU A 198 -25.29 42.53 56.01
C LEU A 198 -26.69 42.87 56.52
#